data_AF-A0A1J3EBM9-F1
#
_entry.id   AF-A0A1J3EBM9-F1
#
_cell.length_a   1.000
_cell.length_b   1.000
_cell.length_c   1.000
_cell.angle_alpha   90.00
_cell.angle_beta   90.00
_cell.angle_gamma   90.00
#
_symmetry.space_group_name_H-M   'P 1'
#
loop_
_entity.id
_entity.type
_entity.pdbx_description
1 polymer ?
#
loop_
_entity_poly.entity_id
_entity_poly.type
_entity_poly.pdbx_seq_one_letter_code
_entity_poly.pdbx_strand_id
1 'polypeptide(L)'
;GGLIDFEYCNKKGYNFGNITRVEVSPDDTQYIIIHGSISNKSKRLYSEALDLSLKIEKYRFRVTRYEDIREVVDAWPLQPGKDFVFRMYRDKYLRFYEKYMSVLTLFGNYEESGELKELICIVFKLPPPVPKLTPST
;
A
#
# COMPACT_ATOMS: atom_id res chain seq x y z
N GLY A 1 -3.97 -9.23 14.16
CA GLY A 1 -4.13 -8.65 12.81
C GLY A 1 -4.49 -9.77 11.86
N GLY A 2 -5.28 -9.49 10.82
CA GLY A 2 -5.64 -10.50 9.81
C GLY A 2 -4.75 -10.36 8.59
N LEU A 3 -4.19 -11.49 8.11
CA LEU A 3 -3.51 -11.55 6.82
C LEU A 3 -4.51 -11.27 5.70
N ILE A 4 -4.07 -10.54 4.69
CA ILE A 4 -4.87 -10.16 3.53
C ILE A 4 -4.20 -10.70 2.27
N ASP A 5 -4.96 -11.48 1.51
CA ASP A 5 -4.52 -11.89 0.17
C ASP A 5 -4.48 -10.69 -0.77
N PHE A 6 -3.43 -10.64 -1.59
CA PHE A 6 -3.23 -9.58 -2.58
C PHE A 6 -2.72 -10.16 -3.89
N GLU A 7 -2.95 -9.41 -4.96
CA GLU A 7 -2.45 -9.71 -6.30
C GLU A 7 -1.75 -8.49 -6.88
N TYR A 8 -0.73 -8.68 -7.71
CA TYR A 8 -0.16 -7.56 -8.47
C TYR A 8 -1.12 -7.09 -9.56
N CYS A 9 -1.20 -5.77 -9.76
CA CYS A 9 -2.03 -5.18 -10.82
C CYS A 9 -1.56 -5.61 -12.22
N ASN A 10 -0.26 -5.87 -12.38
CA ASN A 10 0.35 -6.39 -13.59
C ASN A 10 0.72 -7.87 -13.44
N LYS A 11 0.47 -8.67 -14.48
CA LYS A 11 0.80 -10.11 -14.55
C LYS A 11 2.31 -10.41 -14.51
N LYS A 12 3.16 -9.45 -14.85
CA LYS A 12 4.63 -9.65 -14.95
C LYS A 12 5.41 -9.26 -13.68
N GLY A 13 4.72 -8.78 -12.64
CA GLY A 13 5.39 -8.20 -11.46
C GLY A 13 6.10 -6.88 -11.78
N TYR A 14 6.92 -6.41 -10.84
CA TYR A 14 7.60 -5.12 -10.95
C TYR A 14 9.10 -5.24 -10.68
N ASN A 15 9.90 -4.46 -11.42
CA ASN A 15 11.36 -4.45 -11.24
C ASN A 15 11.81 -3.73 -9.96
N PHE A 16 10.93 -2.97 -9.32
CA PHE A 16 11.21 -2.26 -8.07
C PHE A 16 11.42 -3.21 -6.89
N GLY A 17 10.69 -4.32 -6.85
CA GLY A 17 10.67 -5.18 -5.67
C GLY A 17 9.39 -5.98 -5.57
N ASN A 18 9.22 -6.64 -4.43
CA ASN A 18 8.08 -7.49 -4.15
C ASN A 18 7.37 -7.06 -2.86
N ILE A 19 6.04 -7.07 -2.88
CA ILE A 19 5.23 -7.16 -1.67
C ILE A 19 5.29 -8.61 -1.18
N THR A 20 5.54 -8.76 0.12
CA THR A 20 5.66 -10.07 0.78
C THR A 20 4.48 -10.35 1.70
N ARG A 21 3.87 -9.31 2.27
CA ARG A 21 2.74 -9.46 3.19
C ARG A 21 1.88 -8.20 3.22
N VAL A 22 0.57 -8.40 3.27
CA VAL A 22 -0.41 -7.35 3.58
C VAL A 22 -1.24 -7.82 4.78
N GLU A 23 -1.41 -6.96 5.77
CA GLU A 23 -2.17 -7.30 6.96
C GLU A 23 -2.88 -6.09 7.56
N VAL A 24 -3.97 -6.36 8.29
CA VAL A 24 -4.53 -5.37 9.22
C VAL A 24 -3.68 -5.38 10.48
N SER A 25 -3.27 -4.21 10.95
CA SER A 25 -2.44 -4.10 12.17
C SER A 25 -3.12 -4.81 13.36
N PRO A 26 -2.36 -5.63 14.11
CA PRO A 26 -2.88 -6.30 15.30
C PRO A 26 -3.24 -5.33 16.43
N ASP A 27 -2.45 -4.27 16.58
CA ASP A 27 -2.56 -3.31 17.68
C ASP A 27 -3.60 -2.24 17.39
N ASP A 28 -3.76 -1.89 16.11
CA ASP A 28 -4.75 -0.92 15.67
C ASP A 28 -5.38 -1.31 14.34
N THR A 29 -6.59 -1.88 14.42
CA THR A 29 -7.36 -2.32 13.23
C THR A 29 -7.71 -1.19 12.24
N GLN A 30 -7.45 0.07 12.60
CA GLN A 30 -7.51 1.22 11.72
C GLN A 30 -6.29 1.38 10.83
N TYR A 31 -5.28 0.51 10.90
CA TYR A 31 -4.13 0.54 10.01
C TYR A 31 -4.02 -0.72 9.15
N ILE A 32 -3.57 -0.52 7.92
CA ILE A 32 -3.09 -1.56 7.01
C ILE A 32 -1.56 -1.47 7.03
N ILE A 33 -0.92 -2.62 7.18
CA ILE A 33 0.53 -2.76 7.12
C ILE A 33 0.88 -3.55 5.87
N ILE A 34 1.81 -3.01 5.09
CA ILE A 34 2.24 -3.56 3.81
C ILE A 34 3.74 -3.75 3.88
N HIS A 35 4.17 -5.00 3.85
CA HIS A 35 5.57 -5.38 3.86
C HIS A 35 6.03 -5.69 2.45
N GLY A 36 7.24 -5.26 2.14
CA GLY A 36 7.90 -5.63 0.90
C GLY A 36 9.40 -5.54 0.99
N SER A 37 10.05 -5.92 -0.09
CA SER A 37 11.50 -5.84 -0.26
C SER A 37 11.83 -5.21 -1.60
N ILE A 38 12.85 -4.36 -1.60
CA ILE A 38 13.32 -3.67 -2.80
C ILE A 38 14.33 -4.55 -3.50
N SER A 39 14.19 -4.70 -4.82
CA SER A 39 15.12 -5.48 -5.62
C SER A 39 16.53 -4.87 -5.56
N ASN A 40 17.56 -5.71 -5.45
CA ASN A 40 18.96 -5.29 -5.55
C ASN A 40 19.29 -4.60 -6.90
N LYS A 41 18.45 -4.83 -7.92
CA LYS A 41 18.60 -4.21 -9.25
C LYS A 41 17.93 -2.84 -9.36
N SER A 42 17.14 -2.44 -8.36
CA SER A 42 16.50 -1.13 -8.36
C SER A 42 17.52 -0.03 -8.14
N LYS A 43 17.18 1.18 -8.59
CA LYS A 43 17.97 2.39 -8.32
C LYS A 43 17.37 3.11 -7.11
N ARG A 44 18.13 4.05 -6.55
CA ARG A 44 17.60 5.00 -5.57
C ARG A 44 16.52 5.87 -6.21
N LEU A 45 15.45 6.15 -5.46
CA LEU A 45 14.39 7.08 -5.86
C LEU A 45 14.79 8.52 -5.53
N TYR A 46 14.50 9.44 -6.46
CA TYR A 46 14.63 10.88 -6.26
C TYR A 46 13.32 11.51 -5.79
N SER A 47 12.20 10.97 -6.27
CA SER A 47 10.86 11.34 -5.84
C SER A 47 9.95 10.12 -5.87
N GLU A 48 8.93 10.17 -5.04
CA GLU A 48 8.03 9.06 -4.82
C GLU A 48 6.67 9.54 -4.31
N ALA A 49 5.64 8.75 -4.56
CA ALA A 49 4.32 9.01 -4.02
C ALA A 49 3.58 7.69 -3.83
N LEU A 50 2.75 7.59 -2.80
CA LEU A 50 1.95 6.41 -2.52
C LEU A 50 0.47 6.73 -2.64
N ASP A 51 -0.20 6.09 -3.59
CA ASP A 51 -1.63 6.21 -3.79
C ASP A 51 -2.36 5.01 -3.19
N LEU A 52 -3.42 5.29 -2.43
CA LEU A 52 -4.46 4.30 -2.13
C LEU A 52 -5.72 4.66 -2.91
N SER A 53 -6.27 3.68 -3.61
CA SER A 53 -7.49 3.84 -4.41
C SER A 53 -8.49 2.73 -4.12
N LEU A 54 -9.75 2.96 -4.46
CA LEU A 54 -10.79 1.95 -4.53
C LEU A 54 -11.06 1.58 -5.98
N LYS A 55 -11.27 0.30 -6.25
CA LYS A 55 -11.66 -0.23 -7.55
C LYS A 55 -13.06 -0.84 -7.48
N ILE A 56 -13.92 -0.37 -8.37
CA ILE A 56 -15.30 -0.82 -8.57
C ILE A 56 -15.41 -1.22 -10.04
N GLU A 57 -15.51 -2.52 -10.30
CA GLU A 57 -15.47 -3.05 -11.67
C GLU A 57 -14.24 -2.52 -12.45
N LYS A 58 -14.47 -1.69 -13.48
CA LYS A 58 -13.45 -1.05 -14.32
C LYS A 58 -12.99 0.32 -13.82
N TYR A 59 -13.70 0.91 -12.85
CA TYR A 59 -13.44 2.26 -12.37
C TYR A 59 -12.49 2.24 -11.16
N ARG A 60 -11.55 3.18 -11.15
CA ARG A 60 -10.61 3.39 -10.04
C ARG A 60 -10.78 4.80 -9.50
N PHE A 61 -11.00 4.92 -8.20
CA PHE A 61 -11.19 6.19 -7.50
C PHE A 61 -10.07 6.37 -6.50
N ARG A 62 -9.26 7.43 -6.66
CA ARG A 62 -8.20 7.76 -5.69
C ARG A 62 -8.85 8.20 -4.38
N VAL A 63 -8.44 7.56 -3.29
CA VAL A 63 -8.90 7.89 -1.93
C VAL A 63 -7.94 8.85 -1.27
N THR A 64 -6.66 8.51 -1.31
CA THR A 64 -5.59 9.32 -0.73
C THR A 64 -4.32 9.17 -1.55
N ARG A 65 -3.46 10.18 -1.44
CA ARG A 65 -2.12 10.24 -2.01
C ARG A 65 -1.19 10.84 -0.98
N TYR A 66 -0.11 10.15 -0.69
CA TYR A 66 1.01 10.65 0.08
C TYR A 66 2.08 11.09 -0.90
N GLU A 67 2.28 12.41 -1.02
CA GLU A 67 3.37 12.97 -1.83
C GLU A 67 4.73 12.86 -1.13
N ASP A 68 4.71 12.76 0.20
CA ASP A 68 5.87 12.42 1.01
C ASP A 68 5.62 11.07 1.68
N ILE A 69 6.25 10.02 1.18
CA ILE A 69 6.01 8.67 1.72
C ILE A 69 6.67 8.45 3.09
N ARG A 70 7.49 9.41 3.57
CA ARG A 70 8.05 9.39 4.94
C ARG A 70 6.96 9.39 6.01
N GLU A 71 5.77 9.87 5.68
CA GLU A 71 4.60 9.86 6.58
C GLU A 71 4.06 8.45 6.83
N VAL A 72 4.37 7.50 5.95
CA VAL A 72 3.78 6.16 5.95
C VAL A 72 4.80 5.04 5.90
N VAL A 73 6.10 5.33 5.76
CA VAL A 73 7.14 4.30 5.69
C VAL A 73 7.98 4.27 6.95
N ASP A 74 8.26 3.08 7.46
CA ASP A 74 9.03 2.92 8.70
C ASP A 74 10.53 3.17 8.50
N ALA A 75 11.03 3.05 7.27
CA ALA A 75 12.45 3.21 6.93
C ALA A 75 12.65 4.11 5.70
N TRP A 76 13.51 5.11 5.85
CA TRP A 76 13.83 6.09 4.79
C TRP A 76 15.33 6.42 4.75
N PRO A 77 15.95 6.60 3.56
CA PRO A 77 15.38 6.42 2.24
C PRO A 77 15.15 4.95 1.89
N LEU A 78 14.25 4.70 0.95
CA LEU A 78 14.08 3.38 0.33
C LEU A 78 15.37 3.01 -0.42
N GLN A 79 16.00 1.89 -0.03
CA GLN A 79 17.29 1.45 -0.57
C GLN A 79 17.18 0.09 -1.28
N PRO A 80 17.87 -0.12 -2.42
CA PRO A 80 17.95 -1.41 -3.08
C PRO A 80 18.40 -2.53 -2.12
N GLY A 81 17.73 -3.67 -2.17
CA GLY A 81 18.06 -4.83 -1.33
C GLY A 81 17.58 -4.75 0.12
N LYS A 82 16.84 -3.70 0.49
CA LYS A 82 16.28 -3.53 1.83
C LYS A 82 14.80 -3.81 1.86
N ASP A 83 14.33 -4.24 3.03
CA ASP A 83 12.91 -4.37 3.32
C ASP A 83 12.31 -3.00 3.64
N PHE A 84 11.02 -2.86 3.36
CA PHE A 84 10.23 -1.71 3.72
C PHE A 84 8.90 -2.14 4.32
N VAL A 85 8.34 -1.25 5.14
CA VAL A 85 7.02 -1.39 5.72
C VAL A 85 6.29 -0.08 5.50
N PHE A 86 5.15 -0.16 4.82
CA PHE A 86 4.19 0.94 4.76
C PHE A 86 3.09 0.71 5.79
N ARG A 87 2.82 1.73 6.60
CA ARG A 87 1.72 1.77 7.55
C ARG A 87 0.76 2.88 7.12
N MET A 88 -0.41 2.48 6.66
CA MET A 88 -1.41 3.40 6.12
C MET A 88 -2.69 3.32 6.92
N TYR A 89 -3.33 4.48 7.12
CA TYR A 89 -4.63 4.51 7.74
C TYR A 89 -5.64 3.82 6.83
N ARG A 90 -6.31 2.83 7.39
CA ARG A 90 -7.43 2.10 6.82
C ARG A 90 -8.60 3.08 6.79
N ASP A 91 -8.76 3.66 5.62
CA ASP A 91 -9.58 4.83 5.37
C ASP A 91 -11.05 4.74 5.86
N LYS A 92 -11.68 5.89 6.08
CA LYS A 92 -13.07 6.06 6.54
C LYS A 92 -14.13 5.44 5.59
N TYR A 93 -13.77 5.10 4.34
CA TYR A 93 -14.67 4.46 3.38
C TYR A 93 -14.79 2.93 3.53
N LEU A 94 -14.23 2.35 4.61
CA LEU A 94 -14.45 0.96 5.00
C LEU A 94 -15.91 0.53 5.12
N ARG A 95 -16.87 1.46 5.18
CA ARG A 95 -18.31 1.12 5.18
C ARG A 95 -18.75 0.30 3.96
N PHE A 96 -17.91 0.21 2.93
CA PHE A 96 -18.19 -0.53 1.70
C PHE A 96 -17.15 -1.61 1.39
N TYR A 97 -16.46 -2.13 2.40
CA TYR A 97 -15.38 -3.13 2.28
C TYR A 97 -15.76 -4.37 1.44
N GLU A 98 -17.03 -4.78 1.43
CA GLU A 98 -17.50 -5.93 0.65
C GLU A 98 -17.57 -5.66 -0.85
N LYS A 99 -17.81 -4.40 -1.23
CA LYS A 99 -18.12 -4.00 -2.61
C LYS A 99 -16.88 -3.58 -3.40
N TYR A 100 -15.79 -3.22 -2.72
CA TYR A 100 -14.64 -2.57 -3.34
C TYR A 100 -13.35 -3.34 -3.12
N MET A 101 -12.50 -3.36 -4.14
CA MET A 101 -11.11 -3.76 -3.99
C MET A 101 -10.28 -2.52 -3.66
N SER A 102 -9.33 -2.65 -2.75
CA SER A 102 -8.32 -1.62 -2.53
C SER A 102 -7.18 -1.80 -3.52
N VAL A 103 -6.65 -0.69 -4.02
CA VAL A 103 -5.49 -0.69 -4.91
C VAL A 103 -4.45 0.23 -4.32
N LEU A 104 -3.31 -0.33 -3.94
CA LEU A 104 -2.14 0.43 -3.54
C LEU A 104 -1.22 0.58 -4.75
N THR A 105 -0.76 1.79 -5.02
CA THR A 105 0.25 2.04 -6.04
C THR A 105 1.37 2.91 -5.49
N LEU A 106 2.59 2.39 -5.51
CA LEU A 106 3.79 3.22 -5.33
C LEU A 106 4.18 3.77 -6.69
N PHE A 107 4.26 5.09 -6.77
CA PHE A 107 4.89 5.79 -7.87
C PHE A 107 6.26 6.28 -7.45
N GLY A 108 7.18 6.37 -8.40
CA GLY A 108 8.47 6.97 -8.15
C GLY A 108 9.22 7.28 -9.43
N ASN A 109 10.28 8.07 -9.26
CA ASN A 109 11.15 8.48 -10.32
C ASN A 109 12.61 8.16 -9.96
N TYR A 110 13.30 7.52 -10.91
CA TYR A 110 14.74 7.24 -10.83
C TYR A 110 15.58 8.32 -11.53
N GLU A 111 14.92 9.23 -12.23
CA GLU A 111 15.50 10.37 -12.92
C GLU A 111 15.06 11.64 -12.19
N GLU A 112 15.81 12.73 -12.27
CA GLU A 112 15.41 14.01 -11.67
C GLU A 112 14.39 14.76 -12.56
N SER A 113 13.70 14.04 -13.44
CA SER A 113 12.75 14.60 -14.42
C SER A 113 11.43 15.04 -13.82
N GLY A 114 11.13 14.64 -12.57
CA GLY A 114 9.86 14.91 -11.89
C GLY A 114 8.68 14.02 -12.31
N GLU A 115 8.76 13.30 -13.43
CA GLU A 115 7.70 12.38 -13.88
C GLU A 115 7.67 11.07 -13.09
N LEU A 116 6.63 10.90 -12.28
CA LEU A 116 6.42 9.70 -11.47
C LEU A 116 5.88 8.54 -12.31
N LYS A 117 6.54 7.37 -12.23
CA LYS A 117 6.11 6.12 -12.89
C LYS A 117 5.63 5.11 -11.87
N GLU A 118 4.71 4.24 -12.26
CA GLU A 118 4.27 3.14 -11.40
C GLU A 118 5.45 2.17 -11.14
N LEU A 119 5.80 2.01 -9.87
CA LEU A 119 6.89 1.14 -9.43
C LEU A 119 6.37 -0.14 -8.80
N ILE A 120 5.25 -0.08 -8.10
CA ILE A 120 4.55 -1.27 -7.62
C ILE A 120 3.06 -0.99 -7.59
N CYS A 121 2.24 -1.99 -7.89
CA CYS A 121 0.80 -1.91 -7.72
C CYS A 121 0.25 -3.26 -7.27
N ILE A 122 -0.51 -3.25 -6.19
CA ILE A 122 -1.24 -4.41 -5.69
C ILE A 122 -2.72 -4.11 -5.53
N VAL A 123 -3.53 -5.13 -5.69
CA VAL A 123 -4.96 -5.13 -5.45
C VAL A 123 -5.24 -6.11 -4.32
N PHE A 124 -6.05 -5.71 -3.35
CA PHE A 124 -6.42 -6.56 -2.22
C PHE A 124 -7.81 -6.21 -1.71
N LYS A 125 -8.46 -7.17 -1.04
CA LYS A 125 -9.76 -6.94 -0.41
C LYS A 125 -9.58 -6.77 1.09
N LEU A 126 -10.02 -5.64 1.61
CA LEU A 126 -9.98 -5.42 3.06
C LEU A 126 -11.07 -6.24 3.74
N PRO A 127 -10.77 -6.88 4.88
CA PRO A 127 -11.80 -7.55 5.68
C PRO A 127 -12.80 -6.51 6.24
N PRO A 128 -13.92 -6.94 6.83
CA PRO A 128 -14.79 -6.08 7.62
C PRO A 128 -14.02 -5.35 8.73
N PRO A 129 -14.44 -4.15 9.16
CA PRO A 129 -14.03 -3.63 10.46
C PRO A 129 -14.48 -4.62 11.54
N VAL A 130 -13.58 -5.04 12.43
CA VAL A 130 -13.99 -5.82 13.60
C VAL A 130 -14.67 -4.86 14.56
N PRO A 131 -15.91 -5.12 15.01
CA PRO A 131 -16.54 -4.29 16.04
C PRO A 131 -15.64 -4.28 17.27
N LYS A 132 -15.29 -3.11 17.80
CA LYS A 132 -14.73 -3.04 19.15
C LYS A 132 -15.83 -3.56 20.08
N LEU A 133 -15.59 -4.69 20.75
CA LEU A 133 -16.41 -5.11 21.87
C LEU A 133 -16.37 -3.97 22.89
N THR A 134 -17.43 -3.17 22.95
CA THR A 134 -17.63 -2.25 24.08
C THR A 134 -17.66 -3.11 25.34
N PRO A 135 -16.82 -2.83 26.34
CA PRO A 135 -16.98 -3.45 27.64
C PRO A 135 -18.40 -3.14 28.11
N SER A 136 -19.17 -4.19 28.39
CA SER A 136 -20.47 -4.06 29.03
C SER A 136 -20.21 -3.43 30.40
N THR A 137 -20.63 -2.18 30.58
CA THR A 137 -20.64 -1.52 31.89
C THR A 137 -21.70 -2.15 32.78
#